data_AF-A0A950VR77-F1
#
_entry.id   AF-A0A950VR77-F1
#
_cell.length_a   1.000
_cell.length_b   1.000
_cell.length_c   1.000
_cell.angle_alpha   90.00
_cell.angle_beta   90.00
_cell.angle_gamma   90.00
#
_symmetry.space_group_name_H-M   'P 1'
#
loop_
_entity.id
_entity.type
_entity.pdbx_description
1 polymer ?
#
loop_
_entity_poly.entity_id
_entity_poly.type
_entity_poly.pdbx_seq_one_letter_code
_entity_poly.pdbx_strand_id
1 'polypeptide(L)' 'MRQLARDPFARTTLLRAVIRPLASGQICSWCGNVRSSRRCREPFLYRYGTEPDAIRPRVFWHDGAFCSKSCQDAYHL' A
#
# COMPACT_ATOMS: atom_id res chain seq x y z
N MET A 1 0.31 -3.71 -9.78
CA MET A 1 0.81 -2.64 -8.88
C MET A 1 0.57 -1.30 -9.55
N ARG A 2 0.38 -0.22 -8.79
CA ARG A 2 0.11 1.12 -9.34
C ARG A 2 1.03 2.14 -8.70
N GLN A 3 1.71 2.93 -9.52
CA GLN A 3 2.46 4.10 -9.08
C GLN A 3 1.51 5.20 -8.61
N LEU A 4 1.81 5.81 -7.46
CA LEU A 4 1.03 6.91 -6.89
C LEU A 4 1.74 8.25 -7.03
N ALA A 5 3.05 8.28 -6.76
CA ALA A 5 3.87 9.48 -6.83
C ALA A 5 5.30 9.10 -7.19
N ARG A 6 6.03 10.03 -7.81
CA ARG A 6 7.47 9.92 -8.05
C ARG A 6 8.12 11.18 -7.52
N ASP A 7 9.16 11.00 -6.71
CA ASP A 7 10.00 12.08 -6.23
C ASP A 7 11.31 12.09 -7.03
N PRO A 8 11.52 13.07 -7.93
CA PRO A 8 12.74 13.15 -8.73
C PRO A 8 13.97 13.57 -7.93
N PHE A 9 13.81 14.25 -6.80
CA PHE A 9 14.91 14.70 -5.94
C PHE A 9 15.42 13.56 -5.06
N ALA A 10 14.49 12.86 -4.40
CA ALA A 10 14.78 11.67 -3.59
C ALA A 10 15.07 10.43 -4.46
N ARG A 11 14.81 10.50 -5.78
CA ARG A 11 14.97 9.38 -6.73
C ARG A 11 14.20 8.14 -6.26
N THR A 12 12.98 8.35 -5.78
CA THR A 12 12.12 7.28 -5.26
C THR A 12 10.72 7.38 -5.83
N THR A 13 10.15 6.23 -6.14
CA THR A 13 8.77 6.08 -6.62
C THR A 13 7.92 5.39 -5.56
N LEU A 14 6.81 6.02 -5.20
CA LEU A 14 5.83 5.45 -4.28
C LEU A 14 4.83 4.59 -5.04
N LEU A 15 4.80 3.32 -4.66
CA LEU A 15 3.98 2.27 -5.26
C LEU A 15 2.87 1.84 -4.31
N ARG A 16 1.77 1.36 -4.91
CA ARG A 16 0.64 0.74 -4.23
C ARG A 16 0.34 -0.62 -4.84
N ALA A 17 0.29 -1.65 -4.00
CA ALA A 17 -0.25 -2.96 -4.34
C ALA A 17 -1.62 -3.16 -3.68
N VAL A 18 -2.49 -3.92 -4.35
CA VAL A 18 -3.75 -4.40 -3.78
C VAL A 18 -3.48 -5.76 -3.16
N ILE A 19 -3.82 -5.92 -1.89
CA ILE A 19 -3.78 -7.19 -1.17
C ILE A 19 -5.16 -7.83 -1.31
N ARG A 20 -5.22 -8.95 -2.05
CA ARG A 20 -6.38 -9.81 -2.18
C ARG A 20 -5.93 -11.23 -2.64
N PRO A 21 -6.55 -12.30 -2.15
CA PRO A 21 -7.52 -12.32 -1.05
C PRO A 21 -6.85 -11.91 0.27
N LEU A 22 -7.64 -11.40 1.22
CA LEU A 22 -7.15 -11.09 2.56
C LEU A 22 -7.01 -12.38 3.38
N ALA A 23 -5.94 -12.49 4.16
CA ALA A 23 -5.82 -13.56 5.14
C ALA A 23 -6.91 -13.42 6.23
N SER A 24 -7.22 -14.52 6.94
CA SER A 24 -8.21 -14.51 8.02
C SER A 24 -7.86 -13.45 9.07
N GLY A 25 -8.81 -12.53 9.34
CA GLY A 25 -8.62 -11.45 10.30
C GLY A 25 -7.72 -10.30 9.84
N GLN A 26 -7.30 -10.27 8.58
CA GLN A 26 -6.46 -9.19 8.07
C GLN A 26 -7.29 -7.91 7.85
N ILE A 27 -7.05 -6.92 8.72
CA ILE A 27 -7.73 -5.63 8.74
C ILE A 27 -6.73 -4.48 8.53
N CYS A 28 -7.24 -3.26 8.32
CA CYS A 28 -6.37 -2.08 8.26
C CYS A 28 -5.58 -1.94 9.57
N SER A 29 -4.25 -1.86 9.49
CA SER A 29 -3.35 -1.78 10.65
C SER A 29 -3.52 -0.51 11.49
N TRP A 30 -4.11 0.55 10.92
CA TRP A 30 -4.33 1.81 11.62
C TRP A 30 -5.75 1.98 12.17
N CYS A 31 -6.78 1.82 11.33
CA CYS A 31 -8.18 2.07 11.73
C CYS A 31 -9.04 0.82 11.88
N GLY A 32 -8.50 -0.39 11.67
CA GLY A 32 -9.24 -1.65 11.77
C GLY A 32 -10.30 -1.89 10.69
N ASN A 33 -10.54 -0.93 9.79
CA ASN A 33 -11.52 -1.10 8.70
C ASN A 33 -11.01 -1.99 7.57
N VAL A 34 -11.94 -2.60 6.85
CA VAL A 34 -11.66 -3.37 5.63
C VAL A 34 -12.32 -2.69 4.44
N ARG A 35 -11.63 -2.63 3.30
CA ARG A 35 -12.24 -2.11 2.07
C ARG A 35 -12.98 -3.22 1.35
N SER A 36 -14.23 -2.96 1.03
CA SER A 36 -15.00 -3.71 0.04
C SER A 36 -15.48 -2.73 -1.03
N SER A 37 -15.66 -3.20 -2.26
CA SER A 37 -16.20 -2.38 -3.35
C SER A 37 -17.27 -3.17 -4.06
N ARG A 38 -18.34 -2.53 -4.54
CA ARG A 38 -19.39 -3.23 -5.32
C ARG A 38 -18.84 -3.94 -6.56
N ARG A 39 -17.72 -3.47 -7.12
CA ARG A 39 -17.01 -4.11 -8.25
C ARG A 39 -16.06 -5.23 -7.83
N CYS A 40 -15.67 -5.30 -6.56
CA CYS A 40 -14.77 -6.32 -6.03
C CYS A 40 -15.53 -7.13 -4.98
N ARG A 41 -15.96 -8.34 -5.37
CA ARG A 41 -16.73 -9.25 -4.52
C ARG A 41 -16.03 -9.59 -3.21
N GLU A 42 -14.70 -9.51 -3.20
CA GLU A 42 -13.85 -9.82 -2.05
C GLU A 42 -13.31 -8.54 -1.39
N PRO A 43 -13.18 -8.54 -0.06
CA PRO A 43 -12.51 -7.46 0.64
C PRO A 43 -11.04 -7.39 0.22
N PHE A 44 -10.50 -6.18 0.18
CA PHE A 44 -9.11 -5.92 -0.17
C PHE A 44 -8.51 -4.85 0.74
N LEU A 45 -7.20 -4.82 0.80
CA LEU A 45 -6.44 -3.75 1.42
C LEU A 45 -5.35 -3.28 0.47
N TYR A 46 -4.64 -2.23 0.84
CA TYR A 46 -3.50 -1.73 0.11
C TYR A 46 -2.22 -1.96 0.90
N ARG A 47 -1.17 -2.37 0.19
CA ARG A 47 0.21 -2.29 0.67
C ARG A 47 0.91 -1.15 -0.06
N TYR A 48 1.71 -0.40 0.66
CA TYR A 48 2.50 0.69 0.12
C TYR A 48 3.97 0.30 0.14
N GLY A 49 4.72 0.77 -0.85
CA GLY A 49 6.15 0.55 -0.91
C GLY A 49 6.84 1.67 -1.67
N THR A 50 8.14 1.78 -1.48
CA THR A 50 9.02 2.72 -2.16
C THR A 50 10.02 1.97 -3.01
N GLU A 51 10.14 2.39 -4.26
CA GLU A 51 11.10 1.86 -5.21
C GLU A 51 12.14 2.92 -5.54
N PRO A 52 13.44 2.69 -5.29
CA PRO A 52 14.48 3.62 -5.69
C PRO A 52 14.75 3.54 -7.20
N ASP A 53 15.03 4.68 -7.84
CA ASP A 53 15.54 4.78 -9.22
C ASP A 53 17.01 4.28 -9.26
N ALA A 54 17.21 2.97 -9.19
CA ALA A 54 18.51 2.30 -9.25
C ALA A 54 18.61 1.34 -10.45
N ILE A 55 19.82 0.93 -10.83
CA ILE A 55 20.07 -0.04 -11.93
C ILE A 55 19.36 -1.38 -11.67
N ARG A 56 19.18 -1.76 -10.39
CA ARG A 56 18.39 -2.91 -9.96
C ARG A 56 17.40 -2.47 -8.87
N PRO A 57 16.24 -1.92 -9.25
CA PRO A 57 15.29 -1.42 -8.28
C PRO A 57 14.72 -2.59 -7.47
N ARG A 58 14.74 -2.45 -6.14
CA ARG A 58 14.02 -3.36 -5.23
C ARG A 58 12.97 -2.55 -4.50
N VAL A 59 11.72 -3.00 -4.60
CA VAL A 59 10.62 -2.38 -3.87
C VAL A 59 10.78 -2.67 -2.40
N PHE A 60 11.01 -1.63 -1.61
CA PHE A 60 10.92 -1.69 -0.17
C PHE A 60 9.46 -1.53 0.23
N TRP A 61 8.83 -2.62 0.63
CA TRP A 61 7.45 -2.59 1.07
C TRP A 61 7.36 -2.21 2.54
N HIS A 62 6.52 -1.23 2.84
CA HIS A 62 6.21 -0.89 4.22
C HIS A 62 5.42 -2.01 4.90
N ASP A 63 5.58 -2.10 6.21
CA ASP A 63 4.84 -3.02 7.06
C ASP A 63 3.39 -2.58 7.23
N GLY A 64 2.50 -3.56 7.34
CA GLY A 64 1.08 -3.33 7.50
C GLY A 64 0.29 -3.30 6.19
N ALA A 65 -1.03 -3.39 6.37
CA ALA A 65 -2.02 -3.33 5.31
C ALA A 65 -3.00 -2.21 5.65
N PHE A 66 -3.38 -1.41 4.66
CA PHE A 66 -4.14 -0.18 4.92
C PHE A 66 -5.32 -0.04 3.98
N CYS A 67 -6.42 0.53 4.47
CA CYS A 67 -7.61 0.78 3.65
C CYS A 67 -7.49 2.03 2.76
N SER A 68 -6.50 2.90 3.02
CA SER A 68 -6.24 4.14 2.28
C SER A 68 -4.79 4.61 2.47
N LYS A 69 -4.37 5.59 1.66
CA LYS A 69 -3.03 6.21 1.75
C LYS A 69 -2.91 7.02 3.04
N SER A 70 -3.96 7.77 3.39
CA SER A 70 -4.01 8.55 4.64
C SER A 70 -3.84 7.69 5.89
N CYS A 71 -4.39 6.46 5.89
CA CYS A 71 -4.18 5.53 7.01
C CYS A 71 -2.73 5.04 7.11
N GLN A 72 -2.06 4.90 5.97
CA GLN A 72 -0.64 4.55 5.95
C GLN A 72 0.22 5.72 6.42
N ASP A 73 -0.07 6.94 5.96
CA ASP A 73 0.63 8.15 6.42
C ASP A 73 0.45 8.37 7.92
N ALA A 74 -0.77 8.22 8.45
CA ALA A 74 -1.06 8.37 9.87
C ALA A 74 -0.44 7.28 10.76
N TYR A 75 -0.08 6.12 10.19
CA TYR A 75 0.58 5.04 10.92
C TYR A 75 2.11 5.21 10.99
N HIS A 76 2.70 5.90 10.01
CA HIS A 76 4.14 6.15 9.92
C HIS A 76 4.51 7.63 10.20
N LEU A 77 3.57 8.41 10.72
CA LEU A 77 3.78 9.75 11.27
C LEU A 77 4.48 9.66 12.62
#